data_AF-A0AAW0F9K6-F1
#
_entry.id   AF-A0AAW0F9K6-F1
#
_cell.length_a   1.000
_cell.length_b   1.000
_cell.length_c   1.000
_cell.angle_alpha   90.00
_cell.angle_beta   90.00
_cell.angle_gamma   90.00
#
_symmetry.space_group_name_H-M   'P 1'
#
loop_
_entity.id
_entity.type
_entity.pdbx_description
1 polymer ?
#
loop_
_entity_poly.entity_id
_entity_poly.type
_entity_poly.pdbx_seq_one_letter_code
_entity_poly.pdbx_strand_id
1 'polypeptide(L)'
;MKSPELKSTLIHKISRERVGVEIEKVLTSDNAQYGLNLIKFVDLTESIFNTGTIYESIQQSNDATVISDFSEKSSRLSSRVESSTVLKPVFDSIIESNRFSHFSPLYSNLFQDDHLKKLFWLAVILQPFGSLEVKVNPKKQNFFQIVDIILKEGLKYGKHDSDTISGIIKESVTSYQVLSDFFDNGANIQRSKLGVYLRNFGQYSPLNLIFNCFNDIIKKVIVSPSPDQQAPYPRPDLFPFSEADLNTIKSTIQEYDSLIKYIHDQDLAEVDKLKPVLDGKTISKSLDKKPGPWMKSITHEVLVWQLDHPAGSQDECLQHIKQYLSTQL
;
A
#
# COMPACT_ATOMS: atom_id res chain seq x y z
N MET A 1 -17.65 -5.24 27.37
CA MET A 1 -16.76 -5.69 26.27
C MET A 1 -15.26 -5.58 26.55
N LYS A 2 -14.81 -4.92 27.64
CA LYS A 2 -13.37 -4.84 28.01
C LYS A 2 -12.86 -6.03 28.85
N SER A 3 -13.66 -7.07 29.09
CA SER A 3 -13.24 -8.19 29.95
C SER A 3 -12.28 -9.14 29.21
N PRO A 4 -11.19 -9.62 29.85
CA PRO A 4 -10.22 -10.55 29.26
C PRO A 4 -10.86 -11.84 28.72
N GLU A 5 -11.93 -12.32 29.37
CA GLU A 5 -12.66 -13.53 29.00
C GLU A 5 -13.38 -13.42 27.65
N LEU A 6 -13.90 -12.22 27.31
CA LEU A 6 -14.52 -11.96 26.01
C LEU A 6 -13.49 -11.88 24.88
N LYS A 7 -12.31 -11.29 25.14
CA LYS A 7 -11.20 -11.28 24.18
C LYS A 7 -10.69 -12.69 23.89
N SER A 8 -10.47 -13.48 24.94
CA SER A 8 -10.10 -14.90 24.83
C SER A 8 -11.15 -15.69 24.06
N THR A 9 -12.44 -15.44 24.31
CA THR A 9 -13.55 -16.06 23.56
C THR A 9 -13.52 -15.70 22.08
N LEU A 10 -13.22 -14.45 21.71
CA LEU A 10 -13.13 -14.03 20.31
C LEU A 10 -11.95 -14.70 19.60
N ILE A 11 -10.80 -14.84 20.28
CA ILE A 11 -9.59 -15.46 19.74
C ILE A 11 -9.77 -16.98 19.56
N HIS A 12 -10.47 -17.66 20.47
CA HIS A 12 -10.52 -19.12 20.50
C HIS A 12 -11.85 -19.76 20.07
N LYS A 13 -12.99 -19.05 20.13
CA LYS A 13 -14.32 -19.61 19.82
C LYS A 13 -14.95 -19.08 18.53
N ILE A 14 -14.37 -18.05 17.92
CA ILE A 14 -14.85 -17.50 16.65
C ILE A 14 -13.84 -17.84 15.56
N SER A 15 -14.32 -18.42 14.45
CA SER A 15 -13.44 -18.75 13.33
C SER A 15 -12.89 -17.50 12.67
N ARG A 16 -11.66 -17.59 12.16
CA ARG A 16 -10.98 -16.46 11.50
C ARG A 16 -11.69 -16.06 10.21
N GLU A 17 -12.32 -17.01 9.53
CA GLU A 17 -13.18 -16.78 8.37
C GLU A 17 -14.37 -15.88 8.72
N ARG A 18 -15.02 -16.13 9.86
CA ARG A 18 -16.13 -15.28 10.32
C ARG A 18 -15.66 -13.89 10.71
N VAL A 19 -14.50 -13.77 11.36
CA VAL A 19 -13.88 -12.47 11.66
C VAL A 19 -13.64 -11.69 10.37
N GLY A 20 -13.05 -12.33 9.34
CA GLY A 20 -12.83 -11.74 8.02
C GLY A 20 -14.13 -11.20 7.40
N VAL A 21 -15.19 -12.01 7.37
CA VAL A 21 -16.50 -11.59 6.82
C VAL A 21 -17.07 -10.36 7.53
N GLU A 22 -17.00 -10.29 8.86
CA GLU A 22 -17.52 -9.12 9.58
C GLU A 22 -16.62 -7.88 9.39
N ILE A 23 -15.30 -8.06 9.29
CA ILE A 23 -14.39 -6.96 8.98
C ILE A 23 -14.62 -6.41 7.57
N GLU A 24 -14.84 -7.28 6.58
CA GLU A 24 -15.17 -6.84 5.23
C GLU A 24 -16.41 -5.93 5.23
N LYS A 25 -17.51 -6.33 5.90
CA LYS A 25 -18.70 -5.48 6.04
C LYS A 25 -18.43 -4.14 6.71
N VAL A 26 -17.55 -4.11 7.72
CA VAL A 26 -17.14 -2.86 8.37
C VAL A 26 -16.42 -1.97 7.37
N LEU A 27 -15.43 -2.51 6.65
CA LEU A 27 -14.55 -1.75 5.76
C LEU A 27 -15.23 -1.29 4.46
N THR A 28 -16.28 -1.97 4.02
CA THR A 28 -17.07 -1.57 2.83
C THR A 28 -18.26 -0.67 3.14
N SER A 29 -18.60 -0.50 4.43
CA SER A 29 -19.69 0.39 4.83
C SER A 29 -19.40 1.86 4.53
N ASP A 30 -20.45 2.68 4.43
CA ASP A 30 -20.34 4.13 4.27
C ASP A 30 -19.62 4.82 5.44
N ASN A 31 -19.43 4.12 6.57
CA ASN A 31 -18.81 4.64 7.78
C ASN A 31 -17.89 3.60 8.43
N ALA A 32 -16.90 3.15 7.66
CA ALA A 32 -15.85 2.26 8.14
C ALA A 32 -15.13 2.83 9.38
N GLN A 33 -14.99 4.16 9.47
CA GLN A 33 -14.38 4.87 10.59
C GLN A 33 -15.07 4.54 11.92
N TYR A 34 -16.41 4.52 11.92
CA TYR A 34 -17.18 4.19 13.11
C TYR A 34 -16.95 2.75 13.56
N GLY A 35 -17.02 1.78 12.65
CA GLY A 35 -16.78 0.37 12.98
C GLY A 35 -15.35 0.12 13.48
N LEU A 36 -14.36 0.76 12.86
CA LEU A 36 -12.97 0.71 13.30
C LEU A 36 -12.76 1.35 14.67
N ASN A 37 -13.42 2.47 14.95
CA ASN A 37 -13.39 3.09 16.28
C ASN A 37 -14.03 2.22 17.35
N LEU A 38 -15.13 1.51 17.05
CA LEU A 38 -15.72 0.54 17.97
C LEU A 38 -14.75 -0.59 18.27
N ILE A 39 -14.09 -1.16 17.25
CA ILE A 39 -13.07 -2.20 17.40
C ILE A 39 -11.93 -1.73 18.32
N LYS A 40 -11.43 -0.52 18.10
CA LYS A 40 -10.41 0.11 18.95
C LYS A 40 -10.92 0.33 20.38
N PHE A 41 -12.13 0.85 20.54
CA PHE A 41 -12.72 1.17 21.84
C PHE A 41 -12.88 -0.06 22.75
N VAL A 42 -13.21 -1.21 22.16
CA VAL A 42 -13.28 -2.50 22.89
C VAL A 42 -11.96 -3.25 22.92
N ASP A 43 -10.89 -2.65 22.40
CA ASP A 43 -9.52 -3.15 22.41
C ASP A 43 -9.38 -4.53 21.75
N LEU A 44 -9.96 -4.64 20.55
CA LEU A 44 -9.93 -5.83 19.70
C LEU A 44 -9.02 -5.70 18.48
N THR A 45 -8.39 -4.54 18.24
CA THR A 45 -7.59 -4.28 17.04
C THR A 45 -6.53 -5.36 16.81
N GLU A 46 -5.67 -5.61 17.79
CA GLU A 46 -4.60 -6.63 17.71
C GLU A 46 -5.14 -8.07 17.72
N SER A 47 -6.33 -8.29 18.30
CA SER A 47 -7.00 -9.59 18.29
C SER A 47 -7.59 -9.92 16.91
N ILE A 48 -7.90 -8.90 16.11
CA ILE A 48 -8.44 -9.02 14.76
C ILE A 48 -7.29 -9.06 13.74
N PHE A 49 -6.32 -8.16 13.82
CA PHE A 49 -5.23 -8.07 12.84
C PHE A 49 -3.98 -8.80 13.34
N ASN A 50 -4.05 -10.13 13.42
CA ASN A 50 -2.94 -11.00 13.82
C ASN A 50 -2.75 -12.18 12.86
N THR A 51 -1.78 -13.03 13.17
CA THR A 51 -1.37 -14.16 12.33
C THR A 51 -2.13 -15.45 12.60
N GLY A 52 -3.21 -15.40 13.39
CA GLY A 52 -4.05 -16.56 13.70
C GLY A 52 -3.25 -17.71 14.33
N THR A 53 -3.52 -18.94 13.89
CA THR A 53 -2.91 -20.15 14.45
C THR A 53 -1.42 -20.28 14.19
N ILE A 54 -0.84 -19.48 13.28
CA ILE A 54 0.59 -19.58 12.95
C ILE A 54 1.47 -18.65 13.80
N TYR A 55 0.89 -17.93 14.76
CA TYR A 55 1.63 -17.06 15.68
C TYR A 55 2.78 -17.80 16.39
N GLU A 56 2.50 -18.94 17.03
CA GLU A 56 3.53 -19.71 17.74
C GLU A 56 4.65 -20.21 16.82
N SER A 57 4.29 -20.59 15.58
CA SER A 57 5.27 -21.02 14.59
C SER A 57 6.21 -19.88 14.20
N ILE A 58 5.69 -18.65 14.08
CA ILE A 58 6.51 -17.45 13.85
C ILE A 58 7.44 -17.21 15.04
N GLN A 59 6.91 -17.25 16.27
CA GLN A 59 7.70 -17.06 17.51
C GLN A 59 8.88 -18.02 17.60
N GLN A 60 8.69 -19.29 17.21
CA GLN A 60 9.73 -20.33 17.26
C GLN A 60 10.70 -20.31 16.08
N SER A 61 10.30 -19.71 14.94
CA SER A 61 11.07 -19.76 13.68
C SER A 61 11.98 -18.55 13.45
N ASN A 62 11.89 -17.51 14.28
CA ASN A 62 12.60 -16.25 14.12
C ASN A 62 13.41 -15.91 15.36
N ASP A 63 14.44 -15.07 15.20
CA ASP A 63 15.21 -14.56 16.33
C ASP A 63 14.45 -13.50 17.14
N ALA A 64 14.98 -13.17 18.31
CA ALA A 64 14.36 -12.22 19.23
C ALA A 64 14.22 -10.81 18.64
N THR A 65 15.08 -10.42 17.70
CA THR A 65 15.02 -9.10 17.05
C THR A 65 13.81 -9.00 16.14
N VAL A 66 13.60 -9.99 15.27
CA VAL A 66 12.41 -10.04 14.39
C VAL A 66 11.11 -10.12 15.22
N ILE A 67 11.11 -10.90 16.31
CA ILE A 67 9.94 -11.01 17.19
C ILE A 67 9.65 -9.71 17.94
N SER A 68 10.68 -9.01 18.40
CA SER A 68 10.53 -7.70 19.04
C SER A 68 9.96 -6.68 18.06
N ASP A 69 10.48 -6.63 16.83
CA ASP A 69 9.98 -5.72 15.77
C ASP A 69 8.51 -6.04 15.40
N PHE A 70 8.16 -7.33 15.27
CA PHE A 70 6.78 -7.74 15.04
C PHE A 70 5.84 -7.28 16.17
N SER A 71 6.26 -7.44 17.43
CA SER A 71 5.47 -7.06 18.60
C SER A 71 5.31 -5.54 18.71
N GLU A 72 6.38 -4.78 18.45
CA GLU A 72 6.35 -3.32 18.41
C GLU A 72 5.43 -2.80 17.30
N LYS A 73 5.51 -3.37 16.10
CA LYS A 73 4.65 -2.98 14.97
C LYS A 73 3.18 -3.34 15.23
N SER A 74 2.92 -4.46 15.89
CA SER A 74 1.57 -4.87 16.29
C SER A 74 0.95 -3.88 17.30
N SER A 75 1.71 -3.41 18.28
CA SER A 75 1.21 -2.45 19.30
C SER A 75 0.86 -1.07 18.73
N ARG A 76 1.36 -0.75 17.53
CA ARG A 76 1.03 0.49 16.80
C ARG A 76 -0.30 0.41 16.04
N LEU A 77 -0.96 -0.74 15.97
CA LEU A 77 -2.21 -0.90 15.21
C LEU A 77 -3.34 -0.03 15.78
N SER A 78 -3.51 0.01 17.10
CA SER A 78 -4.59 0.77 17.74
C SER A 78 -4.44 2.28 17.55
N SER A 79 -3.22 2.81 17.66
CA SER A 79 -2.94 4.22 17.38
C SER A 79 -3.09 4.54 15.89
N ARG A 80 -2.68 3.61 15.01
CA ARG A 80 -2.90 3.75 13.57
C ARG A 80 -4.38 3.83 13.20
N VAL A 81 -5.22 2.96 13.78
CA VAL A 81 -6.68 3.01 13.62
C VAL A 81 -7.22 4.36 14.11
N GLU A 82 -6.80 4.83 15.29
CA GLU A 82 -7.21 6.14 15.79
C GLU A 82 -6.86 7.28 14.84
N SER A 83 -5.58 7.44 14.47
CA SER A 83 -5.16 8.53 13.60
C SER A 83 -5.88 8.49 12.25
N SER A 84 -6.00 7.31 11.64
CA SER A 84 -6.67 7.17 10.35
C SER A 84 -8.17 7.48 10.40
N THR A 85 -8.88 7.04 11.44
CA THR A 85 -10.32 7.31 11.55
C THR A 85 -10.63 8.76 11.92
N VAL A 86 -9.75 9.42 12.66
CA VAL A 86 -9.86 10.85 13.00
C VAL A 86 -9.54 11.75 11.80
N LEU A 87 -8.51 11.41 11.01
CA LEU A 87 -8.10 12.20 9.84
C LEU A 87 -9.01 12.03 8.62
N LYS A 88 -9.64 10.85 8.46
CA LYS A 88 -10.41 10.53 7.25
C LYS A 88 -11.57 11.51 6.96
N PRO A 89 -12.42 11.93 7.91
CA PRO A 89 -13.48 12.91 7.64
C PRO A 89 -12.94 14.28 7.20
N VAL A 90 -11.79 14.70 7.71
CA VAL A 90 -11.15 15.96 7.31
C VAL A 90 -10.53 15.85 5.93
N PHE A 91 -9.91 14.70 5.64
CA PHE A 91 -9.42 14.36 4.31
C PHE A 91 -10.54 14.42 3.27
N ASP A 92 -11.69 13.79 3.57
CA ASP A 92 -12.91 13.84 2.73
C ASP A 92 -13.35 15.28 2.47
N SER A 93 -13.54 16.05 3.54
CA SER A 93 -14.01 17.44 3.48
C SER A 93 -13.10 18.34 2.65
N ILE A 94 -11.78 18.18 2.77
CA ILE A 94 -10.80 18.96 2.00
C ILE A 94 -10.86 18.59 0.51
N ILE A 95 -11.00 17.31 0.17
CA ILE A 95 -11.15 16.86 -1.23
C ILE A 95 -12.43 17.44 -1.83
N GLU A 96 -13.56 17.30 -1.14
CA GLU A 96 -14.87 17.80 -1.59
C GLU A 96 -14.89 19.32 -1.79
N SER A 97 -14.30 20.06 -0.85
CA SER A 97 -14.33 21.53 -0.83
C SER A 97 -13.40 22.16 -1.87
N ASN A 98 -12.26 21.53 -2.18
CA ASN A 98 -11.26 22.10 -3.09
C ASN A 98 -11.36 21.55 -4.51
N ARG A 99 -11.94 20.36 -4.71
CA ARG A 99 -12.14 19.73 -6.03
C ARG A 99 -10.86 19.64 -6.86
N PHE A 100 -9.83 19.03 -6.29
CA PHE A 100 -8.57 18.73 -6.97
C PHE A 100 -8.81 17.99 -8.30
N SER A 101 -8.34 18.57 -9.39
CA SER A 101 -8.77 18.22 -10.76
C SER A 101 -8.47 16.78 -11.17
N HIS A 102 -7.39 16.19 -10.68
CA HIS A 102 -6.94 14.85 -11.02
C HIS A 102 -7.03 13.88 -9.82
N PHE A 103 -6.84 14.38 -8.60
CA PHE A 103 -6.95 13.57 -7.39
C PHE A 103 -8.41 13.19 -7.08
N SER A 104 -9.35 14.14 -7.16
CA SER A 104 -10.76 13.89 -6.75
C SER A 104 -11.44 12.80 -7.58
N PRO A 105 -11.25 12.71 -8.92
CA PRO A 105 -11.80 11.59 -9.70
C PRO A 105 -11.26 10.23 -9.29
N LEU A 106 -9.94 10.09 -9.08
CA LEU A 106 -9.35 8.81 -8.62
C LEU A 106 -9.88 8.44 -7.24
N TYR A 107 -9.96 9.41 -6.35
CA TYR A 107 -10.51 9.25 -5.02
C TYR A 107 -11.97 8.77 -5.05
N SER A 108 -12.80 9.45 -5.85
CA SER A 108 -14.23 9.11 -5.99
C SER A 108 -14.43 7.71 -6.55
N ASN A 109 -13.69 7.33 -7.61
CA ASN A 109 -13.77 6.00 -8.20
C ASN A 109 -13.39 4.91 -7.17
N LEU A 110 -12.33 5.14 -6.39
CA LEU A 110 -11.89 4.22 -5.34
C LEU A 110 -12.99 4.01 -4.30
N PHE A 111 -13.57 5.09 -3.77
CA PHE A 111 -14.61 5.03 -2.74
C PHE A 111 -16.03 4.82 -3.29
N GLN A 112 -16.20 4.50 -4.57
CA GLN A 112 -17.44 3.94 -5.12
C GLN A 112 -17.35 2.41 -5.28
N ASP A 113 -16.14 1.85 -5.31
CA ASP A 113 -15.89 0.41 -5.43
C ASP A 113 -15.63 -0.21 -4.05
N ASP A 114 -16.51 -1.12 -3.61
CA ASP A 114 -16.40 -1.76 -2.30
C ASP A 114 -15.13 -2.60 -2.14
N HIS A 115 -14.63 -3.23 -3.21
CA HIS A 115 -13.38 -3.98 -3.16
C HIS A 115 -12.21 -3.03 -2.92
N LEU A 116 -12.13 -1.91 -3.65
CA LEU A 116 -11.06 -0.93 -3.48
C LEU A 116 -11.12 -0.22 -2.12
N LYS A 117 -12.31 0.11 -1.61
CA LYS A 117 -12.49 0.62 -0.22
C LYS A 117 -11.88 -0.34 0.80
N LYS A 118 -12.19 -1.63 0.69
CA LYS A 118 -11.68 -2.67 1.57
C LYS A 118 -10.15 -2.72 1.51
N LEU A 119 -9.57 -2.76 0.30
CA LEU A 119 -8.11 -2.79 0.13
C LEU A 119 -7.44 -1.54 0.70
N PHE A 120 -8.02 -0.35 0.49
CA PHE A 120 -7.52 0.91 1.05
C PHE A 120 -7.45 0.85 2.58
N TRP A 121 -8.54 0.47 3.24
CA TRP A 121 -8.55 0.42 4.70
C TRP A 121 -7.60 -0.63 5.26
N LEU A 122 -7.51 -1.82 4.65
CA LEU A 122 -6.56 -2.84 5.08
C LEU A 122 -5.11 -2.35 4.91
N ALA A 123 -4.79 -1.69 3.80
CA ALA A 123 -3.48 -1.10 3.58
C ALA A 123 -3.17 -0.03 4.65
N VAL A 124 -4.12 0.87 4.94
CA VAL A 124 -3.97 1.91 5.96
C VAL A 124 -3.74 1.31 7.34
N ILE A 125 -4.54 0.33 7.76
CA ILE A 125 -4.47 -0.27 9.10
C ILE A 125 -3.16 -1.05 9.28
N LEU A 126 -2.76 -1.84 8.27
CA LEU A 126 -1.60 -2.72 8.35
C LEU A 126 -0.28 -2.04 7.99
N GLN A 127 -0.31 -0.77 7.56
CA GLN A 127 0.90 0.00 7.22
C GLN A 127 2.02 -0.04 8.28
N PRO A 128 1.77 -0.06 9.62
CA PRO A 128 2.83 -0.13 10.62
C PRO A 128 3.79 -1.31 10.44
N PHE A 129 3.31 -2.41 9.86
CA PHE A 129 4.14 -3.58 9.58
C PHE A 129 5.22 -3.30 8.52
N GLY A 130 4.97 -2.39 7.58
CA GLY A 130 5.93 -2.01 6.54
C GLY A 130 6.40 -3.23 5.73
N SER A 131 7.72 -3.33 5.53
CA SER A 131 8.35 -4.42 4.79
C SER A 131 8.75 -5.63 5.66
N LEU A 132 8.22 -5.75 6.88
CA LEU A 132 8.59 -6.81 7.82
C LEU A 132 8.29 -8.20 7.24
N GLU A 133 9.34 -9.04 7.20
CA GLU A 133 9.24 -10.43 6.81
C GLU A 133 9.57 -11.37 7.97
N VAL A 134 8.90 -12.52 8.00
CA VAL A 134 9.09 -13.55 9.02
C VAL A 134 9.22 -14.93 8.39
N LYS A 135 9.91 -15.83 9.09
CA LYS A 135 9.83 -17.28 8.84
C LYS A 135 8.60 -17.85 9.53
N VAL A 136 7.92 -18.78 8.87
CA VAL A 136 6.78 -19.53 9.45
C VAL A 136 7.15 -20.97 9.76
N ASN A 137 8.33 -21.43 9.34
CA ASN A 137 8.80 -22.79 9.57
C ASN A 137 10.32 -22.77 9.74
N PRO A 138 10.87 -23.33 10.85
CA PRO A 138 12.30 -23.23 11.14
C PRO A 138 13.15 -24.05 10.17
N LYS A 139 12.56 -25.05 9.49
CA LYS A 139 13.25 -25.92 8.53
C LYS A 139 13.29 -25.34 7.12
N LYS A 140 12.51 -24.29 6.83
CA LYS A 140 12.47 -23.64 5.52
C LYS A 140 13.20 -22.30 5.59
N GLN A 141 13.90 -21.95 4.52
CA GLN A 141 14.61 -20.66 4.43
C GLN A 141 13.74 -19.52 3.90
N ASN A 142 12.51 -19.81 3.50
CA ASN A 142 11.63 -18.80 2.90
C ASN A 142 11.10 -17.84 3.96
N PHE A 143 11.18 -16.56 3.64
CA PHE A 143 10.57 -15.47 4.37
C PHE A 143 9.26 -15.06 3.71
N PHE A 144 8.33 -14.57 4.51
CA PHE A 144 7.01 -14.12 4.08
C PHE A 144 6.71 -12.77 4.71
N GLN A 145 6.13 -11.86 3.94
CA GLN A 145 5.65 -10.59 4.47
C GLN A 145 4.59 -10.84 5.55
N ILE A 146 4.71 -10.18 6.70
CA ILE A 146 3.79 -10.40 7.82
C ILE A 146 2.36 -9.99 7.48
N VAL A 147 2.20 -8.96 6.64
CA VAL A 147 0.91 -8.49 6.12
C VAL A 147 0.19 -9.59 5.35
N ASP A 148 0.89 -10.30 4.46
CA ASP A 148 0.34 -11.44 3.73
C ASP A 148 -0.21 -12.51 4.67
N ILE A 149 0.54 -12.80 5.74
CA ILE A 149 0.15 -13.78 6.74
C ILE A 149 -1.10 -13.31 7.50
N ILE A 150 -1.13 -12.05 7.95
CA ILE A 150 -2.28 -11.51 8.69
C ILE A 150 -3.55 -11.58 7.82
N LEU A 151 -3.43 -11.26 6.53
CA LEU A 151 -4.56 -11.31 5.61
C LEU A 151 -5.00 -12.75 5.31
N LYS A 152 -4.06 -13.67 5.04
CA LYS A 152 -4.35 -15.07 4.68
C LYS A 152 -4.76 -15.92 5.87
N GLU A 153 -4.12 -15.78 7.03
CA GLU A 153 -4.35 -16.63 8.20
C GLU A 153 -5.20 -15.94 9.27
N GLY A 154 -5.00 -14.64 9.47
CA GLY A 154 -5.79 -13.85 10.38
C GLY A 154 -7.19 -13.55 9.85
N LEU A 155 -7.32 -13.10 8.60
CA LEU A 155 -8.63 -12.71 8.05
C LEU A 155 -9.18 -13.66 7.00
N LYS A 156 -8.39 -14.67 6.59
CA LYS A 156 -8.77 -15.68 5.60
C LYS A 156 -9.18 -15.07 4.26
N TYR A 157 -8.55 -13.95 3.89
CA TYR A 157 -8.72 -13.33 2.58
C TYR A 157 -7.88 -14.01 1.50
N GLY A 158 -8.33 -13.84 0.26
CA GLY A 158 -7.73 -14.49 -0.91
C GLY A 158 -6.34 -13.96 -1.25
N LYS A 159 -5.54 -14.81 -1.92
CA LYS A 159 -4.16 -14.51 -2.32
C LYS A 159 -4.01 -13.19 -3.08
N HIS A 160 -4.95 -12.91 -3.98
CA HIS A 160 -4.89 -11.71 -4.80
C HIS A 160 -4.94 -10.43 -3.94
N ASP A 161 -5.90 -10.33 -3.01
CA ASP A 161 -6.04 -9.17 -2.12
C ASP A 161 -4.81 -9.01 -1.22
N SER A 162 -4.32 -10.12 -0.65
CA SER A 162 -3.15 -10.09 0.20
C SER A 162 -1.88 -9.66 -0.54
N ASP A 163 -1.62 -10.22 -1.72
CA ASP A 163 -0.41 -9.92 -2.48
C ASP A 163 -0.42 -8.44 -2.91
N THR A 164 -1.59 -7.89 -3.29
CA THR A 164 -1.78 -6.47 -3.61
C THR A 164 -1.51 -5.57 -2.41
N ILE A 165 -2.11 -5.85 -1.25
CA ILE A 165 -1.95 -5.00 -0.05
C ILE A 165 -0.51 -5.05 0.47
N SER A 166 0.09 -6.24 0.52
CA SER A 166 1.49 -6.41 0.91
C SER A 166 2.44 -5.68 -0.03
N GLY A 167 2.18 -5.71 -1.34
CA GLY A 167 2.93 -4.93 -2.33
C GLY A 167 2.86 -3.43 -2.04
N ILE A 168 1.65 -2.88 -1.86
CA ILE A 168 1.44 -1.46 -1.56
C ILE A 168 2.18 -1.04 -0.28
N ILE A 169 2.02 -1.78 0.82
CA ILE A 169 2.65 -1.45 2.10
C ILE A 169 4.17 -1.55 2.01
N LYS A 170 4.70 -2.62 1.40
CA LYS A 170 6.15 -2.80 1.24
C LYS A 170 6.75 -1.65 0.44
N GLU A 171 6.19 -1.34 -0.73
CA GLU A 171 6.71 -0.30 -1.62
C GLU A 171 6.57 1.11 -1.05
N SER A 172 5.61 1.35 -0.15
CA SER A 172 5.52 2.61 0.61
C SER A 172 6.70 2.87 1.54
N VAL A 173 7.50 1.83 1.83
CA VAL A 173 8.73 1.90 2.62
C VAL A 173 9.97 1.74 1.74
N THR A 174 9.96 0.80 0.80
CA THR A 174 11.15 0.47 0.00
C THR A 174 11.37 1.38 -1.19
N SER A 175 10.31 1.99 -1.72
CA SER A 175 10.33 2.82 -2.93
C SER A 175 9.80 4.24 -2.72
N TYR A 176 9.73 4.69 -1.46
CA TYR A 176 9.22 6.03 -1.11
C TYR A 176 9.97 7.17 -1.81
N GLN A 177 11.25 6.96 -2.12
CA GLN A 177 12.10 7.94 -2.78
C GLN A 177 11.60 8.29 -4.19
N VAL A 178 10.91 7.39 -4.89
CA VAL A 178 10.37 7.71 -6.22
C VAL A 178 9.35 8.85 -6.14
N LEU A 179 8.48 8.82 -5.13
CA LEU A 179 7.49 9.87 -4.90
C LEU A 179 8.16 11.13 -4.33
N SER A 180 9.08 10.98 -3.36
CA SER A 180 9.84 12.10 -2.79
C SER A 180 10.59 12.86 -3.88
N ASP A 181 11.29 12.16 -4.78
CA ASP A 181 12.06 12.80 -5.85
C ASP A 181 11.16 13.61 -6.79
N PHE A 182 9.92 13.17 -7.02
CA PHE A 182 8.95 13.97 -7.76
C PHE A 182 8.52 15.20 -6.96
N PHE A 183 8.25 15.08 -5.66
CA PHE A 183 7.86 16.22 -4.84
C PHE A 183 9.00 17.25 -4.67
N ASP A 184 10.24 16.79 -4.61
CA ASP A 184 11.43 17.63 -4.46
C ASP A 184 11.87 18.28 -5.78
N ASN A 185 11.78 17.55 -6.91
CA ASN A 185 12.31 17.99 -8.21
C ASN A 185 11.24 18.31 -9.25
N GLY A 186 9.96 18.08 -8.95
CA GLY A 186 8.83 18.24 -9.86
C GLY A 186 8.93 17.34 -11.10
N ALA A 187 8.64 17.94 -12.25
CA ALA A 187 8.60 17.28 -13.56
C ALA A 187 9.97 16.81 -14.09
N ASN A 188 11.06 17.03 -13.35
CA ASN A 188 12.43 16.62 -13.73
C ASN A 188 12.75 15.15 -13.40
N ILE A 189 11.82 14.40 -12.79
CA ILE A 189 11.99 12.96 -12.58
C ILE A 189 12.09 12.22 -13.93
N GLN A 190 12.96 11.21 -14.00
CA GLN A 190 13.03 10.35 -15.18
C GLN A 190 11.71 9.60 -15.40
N ARG A 191 11.19 9.63 -16.63
CA ARG A 191 9.88 9.03 -16.97
C ARG A 191 9.86 7.53 -16.66
N SER A 192 10.94 6.81 -16.95
CA SER A 192 11.08 5.39 -16.63
C SER A 192 11.09 5.09 -15.13
N LYS A 193 11.66 5.96 -14.30
CA LYS A 193 11.66 5.78 -12.83
C LYS A 193 10.23 5.75 -12.29
N LEU A 194 9.40 6.71 -12.69
CA LEU A 194 8.00 6.77 -12.30
C LEU A 194 7.18 5.65 -12.98
N GLY A 195 7.40 5.40 -14.27
CA GLY A 195 6.68 4.37 -15.02
C GLY A 195 6.92 2.95 -14.48
N VAL A 196 8.16 2.59 -14.13
CA VAL A 196 8.49 1.30 -13.51
C VAL A 196 7.84 1.19 -12.14
N TYR A 197 7.88 2.25 -11.32
CA TYR A 197 7.22 2.27 -10.02
C TYR A 197 5.72 1.99 -10.13
N LEU A 198 5.00 2.71 -10.99
CA LEU A 198 3.56 2.53 -11.18
C LEU A 198 3.22 1.12 -11.67
N ARG A 199 4.05 0.55 -12.55
CA ARG A 199 3.86 -0.80 -13.10
C ARG A 199 3.91 -1.89 -12.03
N ASN A 200 4.60 -1.67 -10.91
CA ASN A 200 4.64 -2.63 -9.80
C ASN A 200 3.26 -2.87 -9.17
N PHE A 201 2.31 -1.95 -9.33
CA PHE A 201 0.97 -2.03 -8.77
C PHE A 201 -0.10 -2.46 -9.78
N GLY A 202 0.25 -2.55 -11.07
CA GLY A 202 -0.71 -2.86 -12.13
C GLY A 202 -1.93 -1.92 -12.09
N GLN A 203 -3.12 -2.50 -12.21
CA GLN A 203 -4.39 -1.79 -12.08
C GLN A 203 -4.62 -1.11 -10.71
N TYR A 204 -3.83 -1.44 -9.69
CA TYR A 204 -3.93 -0.86 -8.34
C TYR A 204 -3.04 0.38 -8.14
N SER A 205 -2.41 0.89 -9.20
CA SER A 205 -1.65 2.14 -9.16
C SER A 205 -2.45 3.33 -8.58
N PRO A 206 -3.74 3.56 -8.95
CA PRO A 206 -4.57 4.59 -8.31
C PRO A 206 -4.73 4.37 -6.80
N LEU A 207 -5.02 3.13 -6.37
CA LEU A 207 -5.12 2.77 -4.95
C LEU A 207 -3.82 3.08 -4.21
N ASN A 208 -2.66 2.75 -4.80
CA ASN A 208 -1.35 3.06 -4.25
C ASN A 208 -1.15 4.58 -4.06
N LEU A 209 -1.53 5.42 -5.03
CA LEU A 209 -1.38 6.88 -4.92
C LEU A 209 -2.26 7.48 -3.82
N ILE A 210 -3.53 7.08 -3.77
CA ILE A 210 -4.46 7.54 -2.72
C ILE A 210 -4.00 7.07 -1.33
N PHE A 211 -3.57 5.82 -1.21
CA PHE A 211 -3.01 5.28 0.03
C PHE A 211 -1.78 6.06 0.49
N ASN A 212 -0.79 6.31 -0.38
CA ASN A 212 0.43 7.02 0.02
C ASN A 212 0.13 8.48 0.41
N CYS A 213 -0.77 9.17 -0.29
CA CYS A 213 -1.23 10.51 0.09
C CYS A 213 -1.79 10.52 1.53
N PHE A 214 -2.72 9.62 1.83
CA PHE A 214 -3.31 9.54 3.16
C PHE A 214 -2.30 9.07 4.22
N ASN A 215 -1.40 8.17 3.88
CA ASN A 215 -0.33 7.71 4.76
C ASN A 215 0.64 8.85 5.12
N ASP A 216 0.99 9.71 4.17
CA ASP A 216 1.86 10.86 4.40
C ASP A 216 1.17 11.91 5.26
N ILE A 217 -0.14 12.10 5.11
CA ILE A 217 -0.93 12.93 6.02
C ILE A 217 -0.88 12.39 7.45
N ILE A 218 -1.08 11.08 7.65
CA ILE A 218 -1.00 10.46 8.99
C ILE A 218 0.39 10.63 9.61
N LYS A 219 1.47 10.67 8.81
CA LYS A 219 2.83 10.92 9.30
C LYS A 219 3.07 12.39 9.64
N LYS A 220 2.52 13.32 8.85
CA LYS A 220 2.75 14.77 8.97
C LYS A 220 1.87 15.43 10.04
N VAL A 221 0.66 14.91 10.28
CA VAL A 221 -0.33 15.50 11.20
C VAL A 221 -0.43 14.68 12.48
N ILE A 222 -0.14 15.32 13.60
CA ILE A 222 -0.17 14.69 14.92
C ILE A 222 -1.62 14.63 15.41
N VAL A 223 -2.14 13.42 15.58
CA VAL A 223 -3.43 13.19 16.23
C VAL A 223 -3.20 12.94 17.71
N SER A 224 -3.60 13.90 18.54
CA SER A 224 -3.61 13.72 19.99
C SER A 224 -4.71 12.72 20.38
N PRO A 225 -4.44 11.77 21.28
CA PRO A 225 -5.47 10.86 21.78
C PRO A 225 -6.63 11.66 22.37
N SER A 226 -7.86 11.26 22.08
CA SER A 226 -9.00 11.83 22.79
C SER A 226 -8.88 11.53 24.29
N PRO A 227 -8.91 12.56 25.18
CA PRO A 227 -8.91 12.33 26.62
C PRO A 227 -10.15 11.55 27.08
N ASP A 228 -11.23 11.61 26.29
CA ASP A 228 -12.53 11.10 26.65
C ASP A 228 -12.68 9.61 26.30
N GLN A 229 -12.88 8.81 27.33
CA GLN A 229 -13.26 7.39 27.24
C GLN A 229 -14.72 7.18 26.79
N GLN A 230 -15.33 8.16 26.12
CA GLN A 230 -16.69 8.05 25.65
C GLN A 230 -16.78 7.00 24.54
N ALA A 231 -17.92 6.29 24.50
CA ALA A 231 -18.16 5.33 23.44
C ALA A 231 -18.18 6.08 22.08
N PRO A 232 -17.56 5.53 21.03
CA PRO A 232 -17.66 6.09 19.69
C PRO A 232 -19.12 6.24 19.28
N TYR A 233 -19.41 7.30 18.53
CA TYR A 233 -20.71 7.50 17.88
C TYR A 233 -20.50 7.74 16.38
N PRO A 234 -21.50 7.47 15.51
CA PRO A 234 -21.29 7.37 14.06
C PRO A 234 -20.78 8.64 13.38
N ARG A 235 -21.08 9.82 13.92
CA ARG A 235 -20.66 11.10 13.34
C ARG A 235 -19.99 11.92 14.44
N PRO A 236 -18.72 11.62 14.78
CA PRO A 236 -18.00 12.44 15.72
C PRO A 236 -17.92 13.87 15.21
N ASP A 237 -18.05 14.84 16.11
CA ASP A 237 -17.64 16.20 15.79
C ASP A 237 -16.19 16.16 15.30
N LEU A 238 -15.90 16.94 14.25
CA LEU A 238 -14.54 16.99 13.73
C LEU A 238 -13.61 17.39 14.88
N PHE A 239 -12.59 16.57 15.11
CA PHE A 239 -11.54 16.90 16.05
C PHE A 239 -10.98 18.28 15.66
N PRO A 240 -10.76 19.20 16.62
CA PRO A 240 -10.25 20.51 16.27
C PRO A 240 -8.83 20.37 15.73
N PHE A 241 -8.70 20.45 14.41
CA PHE A 241 -7.42 20.58 13.72
C PHE A 241 -7.04 22.05 13.65
N SER A 242 -5.77 22.35 13.85
CA SER A 242 -5.28 23.71 13.70
C SER A 242 -5.31 24.12 12.22
N GLU A 243 -5.27 25.42 11.94
CA GLU A 243 -5.14 25.92 10.57
C GLU A 243 -3.87 25.36 9.89
N ALA A 244 -2.78 25.18 10.65
CA ALA A 244 -1.56 24.58 10.16
C ALA A 244 -1.74 23.10 9.75
N ASP A 245 -2.51 22.32 10.51
CA ASP A 245 -2.83 20.93 10.16
C ASP A 245 -3.68 20.88 8.88
N LEU A 246 -4.72 21.72 8.79
CA LEU A 246 -5.58 21.78 7.61
C LEU A 246 -4.79 22.18 6.35
N ASN A 247 -3.87 23.13 6.49
CA ASN A 247 -2.97 23.53 5.41
C ASN A 247 -2.02 22.40 5.01
N THR A 248 -1.49 21.65 5.98
CA THR A 248 -0.63 20.47 5.73
C THR A 248 -1.36 19.36 5.00
N ILE A 249 -2.62 19.09 5.36
CA ILE A 249 -3.47 18.11 4.67
C ILE A 249 -3.73 18.56 3.24
N LYS A 250 -4.17 19.82 3.06
CA LYS A 250 -4.47 20.39 1.74
C LYS A 250 -3.25 20.41 0.83
N SER A 251 -2.09 20.85 1.31
CA SER A 251 -0.86 20.89 0.51
C SER A 251 -0.41 19.48 0.11
N THR A 252 -0.50 18.50 1.01
CA THR A 252 -0.17 17.11 0.69
C THR A 252 -1.09 16.55 -0.39
N ILE A 253 -2.40 16.83 -0.36
CA ILE A 253 -3.30 16.43 -1.46
C ILE A 253 -2.93 17.14 -2.77
N GLN A 254 -2.57 18.42 -2.72
CA GLN A 254 -2.16 19.19 -3.89
C GLN A 254 -0.88 18.66 -4.55
N GLU A 255 0.10 18.19 -3.76
CA GLU A 255 1.30 17.51 -4.24
C GLU A 255 0.95 16.26 -5.04
N TYR A 256 0.05 15.43 -4.50
CA TYR A 256 -0.42 14.22 -5.19
C TYR A 256 -1.32 14.53 -6.40
N ASP A 257 -2.14 15.58 -6.36
CA ASP A 257 -2.90 16.04 -7.53
C ASP A 257 -1.96 16.42 -8.69
N SER A 258 -0.87 17.12 -8.37
CA SER A 258 0.16 17.51 -9.34
C SER A 258 0.93 16.31 -9.90
N LEU A 259 1.22 15.31 -9.05
CA LEU A 259 1.79 14.03 -9.49
C LEU A 259 0.86 13.28 -10.43
N ILE A 260 -0.42 13.14 -10.08
CA ILE A 260 -1.40 12.44 -10.92
C ILE A 260 -1.57 13.18 -12.25
N LYS A 261 -1.59 14.51 -12.24
CA LYS A 261 -1.57 15.32 -13.46
C LYS A 261 -0.36 14.95 -14.34
N TYR A 262 0.84 14.95 -13.76
CA TYR A 262 2.06 14.59 -14.48
C TYR A 262 2.01 13.17 -15.05
N ILE A 263 1.48 12.20 -14.30
CA ILE A 263 1.28 10.82 -14.76
C ILE A 263 0.38 10.78 -16.01
N HIS A 264 -0.68 11.57 -16.05
CA HIS A 264 -1.54 11.69 -17.22
C HIS A 264 -0.85 12.39 -18.39
N ASP A 265 -0.21 13.53 -18.13
CA ASP A 265 0.49 14.33 -19.17
C ASP A 265 1.65 13.53 -19.81
N GLN A 266 2.24 12.59 -19.06
CA GLN A 266 3.29 11.68 -19.54
C GLN A 266 2.77 10.35 -20.09
N ASP A 267 1.46 10.15 -20.22
CA ASP A 267 0.87 8.88 -20.68
C ASP A 267 1.36 7.65 -19.89
N LEU A 268 1.38 7.78 -18.56
CA LEU A 268 1.81 6.74 -17.62
C LEU A 268 0.66 6.13 -16.82
N ALA A 269 -0.57 6.64 -16.95
CA ALA A 269 -1.73 6.16 -16.19
C ALA A 269 -2.01 4.66 -16.41
N GLU A 270 -1.81 4.18 -17.63
CA GLU A 270 -2.08 2.79 -18.06
C GLU A 270 -0.78 2.03 -18.37
N VAL A 271 0.32 2.38 -17.69
CA VAL A 271 1.66 1.82 -17.95
C VAL A 271 1.74 0.31 -17.68
N ASP A 272 0.82 -0.24 -16.89
CA ASP A 272 0.67 -1.68 -16.68
C ASP A 272 0.28 -2.44 -17.95
N LYS A 273 -0.49 -1.80 -18.83
CA LYS A 273 -0.92 -2.34 -20.13
C LYS A 273 0.13 -2.19 -21.22
N LEU A 274 1.21 -1.44 -20.96
CA LEU A 274 2.29 -1.22 -21.91
C LEU A 274 3.03 -2.54 -22.19
N LYS A 275 3.04 -2.94 -23.46
CA LYS A 275 3.78 -4.12 -23.93
C LYS A 275 5.23 -3.73 -24.24
N PRO A 276 6.22 -4.61 -23.96
CA PRO A 276 7.59 -4.37 -24.38
C PRO A 276 7.69 -4.22 -25.90
N VAL A 277 8.46 -3.23 -26.35
CA VAL A 277 8.73 -2.99 -27.77
C VAL A 277 9.52 -4.14 -28.40
N LEU A 278 10.38 -4.80 -27.60
CA LEU A 278 11.08 -6.02 -27.96
C LEU A 278 10.70 -7.17 -27.02
N ASP A 279 10.29 -8.30 -27.58
CA ASP A 279 10.05 -9.53 -26.81
C ASP A 279 11.31 -10.41 -26.72
N GLY A 280 11.31 -11.36 -25.77
CA GLY A 280 12.47 -12.23 -25.54
C GLY A 280 12.86 -13.07 -26.77
N LYS A 281 11.90 -13.39 -27.65
CA LYS A 281 12.16 -14.13 -28.89
C LYS A 281 12.93 -13.27 -29.89
N THR A 282 12.49 -12.03 -30.07
CA THR A 282 13.12 -11.04 -30.97
C THR A 282 14.53 -10.73 -30.49
N ILE A 283 14.71 -10.51 -29.18
CA ILE A 283 16.02 -10.25 -28.57
C ILE A 283 16.96 -11.44 -28.80
N SER A 284 16.53 -12.67 -28.48
CA SER A 284 17.35 -13.87 -28.67
C SER A 284 17.77 -14.08 -30.12
N LYS A 285 16.85 -13.87 -31.07
CA LYS A 285 17.12 -14.02 -32.50
C LYS A 285 18.11 -12.95 -32.98
N SER A 286 17.91 -11.70 -32.59
CA SER A 286 18.73 -10.57 -33.03
C SER A 286 20.14 -10.55 -32.43
N LEU A 287 20.34 -11.22 -31.29
CA LEU A 287 21.64 -11.35 -30.63
C LEU A 287 22.34 -12.69 -30.89
N ASP A 288 21.70 -13.61 -31.63
CA ASP A 288 22.14 -14.99 -31.81
C ASP A 288 22.52 -15.69 -30.48
N LYS A 289 21.71 -15.44 -29.44
CA LYS A 289 21.91 -15.98 -28.09
C LYS A 289 20.67 -16.72 -27.61
N LYS A 290 20.88 -17.94 -27.10
CA LYS A 290 19.80 -18.73 -26.48
C LYS A 290 19.24 -18.02 -25.24
N PRO A 291 17.91 -18.10 -25.01
CA PRO A 291 17.31 -17.59 -23.78
C PRO A 291 17.99 -18.17 -22.54
N GLY A 292 18.22 -17.33 -21.53
CA GLY A 292 18.88 -17.72 -20.28
C GLY A 292 18.70 -16.69 -19.18
N PRO A 293 19.40 -16.84 -18.04
CA PRO A 293 19.26 -15.95 -16.88
C PRO A 293 19.46 -14.45 -17.18
N TRP A 294 20.31 -14.14 -18.17
CA TRP A 294 20.56 -12.77 -18.66
C TRP A 294 19.32 -12.09 -19.28
N MET A 295 18.32 -12.85 -19.71
CA MET A 295 17.14 -12.31 -20.39
C MET A 295 16.29 -11.43 -19.46
N LYS A 296 16.28 -11.71 -18.14
CA LYS A 296 15.47 -10.96 -17.17
C LYS A 296 15.93 -9.51 -17.06
N SER A 297 17.24 -9.26 -16.93
CA SER A 297 17.78 -7.91 -16.86
C SER A 297 17.56 -7.15 -18.17
N ILE A 298 17.75 -7.82 -19.31
CA ILE A 298 17.53 -7.20 -20.63
C ILE A 298 16.06 -6.86 -20.87
N THR A 299 15.12 -7.73 -20.49
CA THR A 299 13.68 -7.43 -20.63
C THR A 299 13.28 -6.24 -19.75
N HIS A 300 13.90 -6.10 -18.58
CA HIS A 300 13.72 -4.92 -17.73
C HIS A 300 14.32 -3.67 -18.37
N GLU A 301 15.52 -3.76 -18.94
CA GLU A 301 16.18 -2.64 -19.63
C GLU A 301 15.38 -2.16 -20.86
N VAL A 302 14.79 -3.08 -21.63
CA VAL A 302 13.88 -2.73 -22.74
C VAL A 302 12.71 -1.90 -22.23
N LEU A 303 12.11 -2.28 -21.10
CA LEU A 303 11.03 -1.53 -20.48
C LEU A 303 11.48 -0.14 -20.01
N VAL A 304 12.65 -0.04 -19.37
CA VAL A 304 13.21 1.24 -18.92
C VAL A 304 13.43 2.16 -20.13
N TRP A 305 14.12 1.66 -21.15
CA TRP A 305 14.42 2.43 -22.35
C TRP A 305 13.16 2.93 -23.07
N GLN A 306 12.16 2.08 -23.28
CA GLN A 306 10.94 2.48 -24.00
C GLN A 306 10.11 3.49 -23.20
N LEU A 307 10.22 3.47 -21.87
CA LEU A 307 9.56 4.46 -21.03
C LEU A 307 10.24 5.82 -21.15
N ASP A 308 11.54 5.88 -21.41
CA ASP A 308 12.23 7.15 -21.68
C ASP A 308 12.15 7.58 -23.16
N HIS A 309 11.82 6.64 -24.05
CA HIS A 309 11.73 6.87 -25.50
C HIS A 309 10.35 6.41 -26.04
N PRO A 310 9.25 7.10 -25.68
CA PRO A 310 7.90 6.65 -26.04
C PRO A 310 7.62 6.58 -27.55
N ALA A 311 8.37 7.34 -28.36
CA ALA A 311 8.30 7.29 -29.83
C ALA A 311 9.41 6.43 -30.47
N GLY A 312 10.22 5.76 -29.65
CA GLY A 312 11.36 4.96 -30.10
C GLY A 312 10.94 3.69 -30.83
N SER A 313 11.69 3.35 -31.88
CA SER A 313 11.49 2.17 -32.70
C SER A 313 12.10 0.90 -32.09
N GLN A 314 11.69 -0.26 -32.63
CA GLN A 314 12.29 -1.56 -32.28
C GLN A 314 13.79 -1.60 -32.58
N ASP A 315 14.23 -0.99 -33.69
CA ASP A 315 15.63 -0.99 -34.11
C ASP A 315 16.50 -0.13 -33.20
N GLU A 316 16.02 1.05 -32.80
CA GLU A 316 16.71 1.92 -31.83
C GLU A 316 16.83 1.23 -30.46
N CYS A 317 15.75 0.59 -30.00
CA CYS A 317 15.78 -0.19 -28.76
C CYS A 317 16.81 -1.33 -28.85
N LEU A 318 16.85 -2.05 -29.98
CA LEU A 318 17.79 -3.15 -30.16
C LEU A 318 19.25 -2.66 -30.18
N GLN A 319 19.50 -1.50 -30.78
CA GLN A 319 20.82 -0.87 -30.75
C GLN A 319 21.24 -0.51 -29.32
N HIS A 320 20.34 0.09 -28.53
CA HIS A 320 20.57 0.36 -27.11
C HIS A 320 20.91 -0.92 -26.34
N ILE A 321 20.13 -1.99 -26.51
CA ILE A 321 20.39 -3.27 -25.82
C ILE A 321 21.75 -3.87 -26.20
N LYS A 322 22.18 -3.77 -27.46
CA LYS A 322 23.52 -4.21 -27.89
C LYS A 322 24.62 -3.43 -27.18
N GLN A 323 24.47 -2.12 -27.02
CA GLN A 323 25.41 -1.26 -26.30
C GLN A 323 25.41 -1.59 -24.80
N TYR A 324 24.24 -1.69 -24.18
CA TYR A 324 24.09 -2.05 -22.76
C TYR A 324 24.78 -3.37 -22.43
N LEU A 325 24.61 -4.41 -23.26
CA LEU A 325 25.28 -5.70 -23.09
C LEU A 325 26.81 -5.61 -23.19
N SER A 326 27.34 -4.71 -24.03
CA SER A 326 28.79 -4.51 -24.16
C SER A 326 29.41 -3.85 -22.92
N THR A 327 28.63 -3.09 -22.15
CA THR A 327 29.09 -2.43 -20.91
C THR A 327 29.01 -3.30 -19.66
N GLN A 328 28.40 -4.49 -19.75
CA GLN A 328 28.18 -5.42 -18.63
C GLN A 328 29.14 -6.64 -18.68
N LEU A 329 30.02 -6.70 -19.68
CA LEU A 329 31.05 -7.72 -19.88
C LEU A 329 32.44 -7.14 -19.56
#